data_AF-A0A2Z4NDI0-F1
#
_entry.id   AF-A0A2Z4NDI0-F1
#
_cell.length_a   1.000
_cell.length_b   1.000
_cell.length_c   1.000
_cell.angle_alpha   90.00
_cell.angle_beta   90.00
_cell.angle_gamma   90.00
#
_symmetry.space_group_name_H-M   'P 1'
#
loop_
_entity.id
_entity.type
_entity.pdbx_description
1 polymer ?
#
loop_
_entity_poly.entity_id
_entity_poly.type
_entity_poly.pdbx_seq_one_letter_code
_entity_poly.pdbx_strand_id
1 'polypeptide(L)'
;MKKNKFLLTSLGLALPILLIPNIAASCDKKTKKKEDYSNRIEIAYQLDTNTIDAQDVELNKITFNLDNKALSKEFEIVELGFINNKASVEEINNGERSISFKIKQNNNISETIIKKLKVHPSDKEVIIDQREILKNGFSLIESEDVKVKLATLENNAVLKSYKDKVYVGSHTDGDDITLFQLKPGIILKKYTNFYGDLETAFGNKPNIILIKNEDGSFSLKFHIAKWGASDQTRRIDVHEIITAKMNFSQTSSGSSTNPETQPSDGTETGTENQPSAGTETPQPSTNPEENNNNRTSENNETEAPSPRTNDKETKTEQDYLNEIRNAAKANTLFKITPELLETINNVKNQSNKYNAKYGLTINHETLEIGRTKAEANTPLPLVFQNDEWNNDPKYLEVIKKTICNPGRIATGKGSIVLKVMETAGGWVIEFSFADLGSEYKTFSVKDSYSITVA
;
A
#
# COMPACT_ATOMS: atom_id res chain seq x y z
N MET A 1 63.00 93.03 53.28
CA MET A 1 62.73 94.30 52.57
C MET A 1 61.54 94.11 51.64
N LYS A 2 60.56 95.02 51.73
CA LYS A 2 59.64 95.55 50.69
C LYS A 2 59.20 94.61 49.54
N LYS A 3 57.92 94.20 49.52
CA LYS A 3 56.76 94.83 48.83
C LYS A 3 56.68 94.54 47.32
N ASN A 4 55.60 93.86 46.90
CA ASN A 4 54.57 94.24 45.90
C ASN A 4 54.00 92.96 45.23
N LYS A 5 52.71 92.61 45.34
CA LYS A 5 51.42 93.20 44.88
C LYS A 5 51.05 92.89 43.40
N PHE A 6 49.78 92.47 43.24
CA PHE A 6 48.94 92.21 42.03
C PHE A 6 49.14 90.83 41.35
N LEU A 7 48.21 89.86 41.29
CA LEU A 7 46.72 89.76 41.29
C LEU A 7 46.07 90.18 39.94
N LEU A 8 45.82 89.24 39.01
CA LEU A 8 44.49 88.66 38.66
C LEU A 8 44.52 87.81 37.36
N THR A 9 44.10 86.54 37.52
CA THR A 9 43.17 85.75 36.69
C THR A 9 43.34 85.60 35.17
N SER A 10 43.45 84.34 34.72
CA SER A 10 42.27 83.65 34.15
C SER A 10 42.38 82.13 34.32
N LEU A 11 41.29 81.57 34.82
CA LEU A 11 41.03 80.18 35.17
C LEU A 11 40.74 79.34 33.90
N GLY A 12 41.19 78.10 33.87
CA GLY A 12 40.89 77.16 32.77
C GLY A 12 41.39 75.75 33.04
N LEU A 13 40.93 75.18 34.16
CA LEU A 13 40.99 73.79 34.62
C LEU A 13 41.82 72.77 33.81
N ALA A 14 42.96 72.39 34.38
CA ALA A 14 43.55 71.07 34.23
C ALA A 14 43.10 70.18 35.39
N LEU A 15 42.74 68.92 35.10
CA LEU A 15 42.94 67.83 36.05
C LEU A 15 43.39 66.57 35.30
N PRO A 16 44.42 65.87 35.79
CA PRO A 16 45.11 64.81 35.06
C PRO A 16 44.47 63.45 35.37
N ILE A 17 44.20 62.66 34.34
CA ILE A 17 43.85 61.24 34.53
C ILE A 17 45.14 60.49 34.82
N LEU A 18 45.34 60.23 36.12
CA LEU A 18 46.26 59.23 36.66
C LEU A 18 45.86 57.83 36.16
N LEU A 19 46.86 57.05 35.74
CA LEU A 19 46.74 55.60 35.59
C LEU A 19 46.32 54.95 36.92
N ILE A 20 45.28 54.12 36.86
CA ILE A 20 45.01 53.06 37.85
C ILE A 20 44.70 51.77 37.05
N PRO A 21 45.29 50.62 37.42
CA PRO A 21 45.21 49.37 36.68
C PRO A 21 43.80 48.78 36.73
N ASN A 22 43.28 48.37 35.58
CA ASN A 22 42.02 47.63 35.54
C ASN A 22 42.24 46.20 36.01
N ILE A 23 41.72 45.96 37.21
CA ILE A 23 41.41 44.69 37.82
C ILE A 23 40.55 43.86 36.86
N ALA A 24 40.86 42.56 36.81
CA ALA A 24 40.13 41.56 36.07
C ALA A 24 38.62 41.60 36.34
N ALA A 25 37.84 41.92 35.32
CA ALA A 25 36.52 41.34 35.15
C ALA A 25 36.68 40.19 34.17
N SER A 26 36.92 38.99 34.71
CA SER A 26 36.58 37.76 34.01
C SER A 26 35.08 37.83 33.69
N CYS A 27 34.74 38.28 32.50
CA CYS A 27 33.48 37.91 31.88
C CYS A 27 33.61 36.43 31.51
N ASP A 28 33.53 35.56 32.52
CA ASP A 28 32.92 34.25 32.35
C ASP A 28 31.49 34.51 31.89
N LYS A 29 31.32 34.69 30.57
CA LYS A 29 30.10 34.25 29.91
C LYS A 29 30.06 32.76 30.20
N LYS A 30 29.47 32.39 31.35
CA LYS A 30 28.85 31.09 31.54
C LYS A 30 27.86 30.98 30.39
N THR A 31 28.29 30.45 29.26
CA THR A 31 27.42 29.78 28.31
C THR A 31 26.67 28.78 29.17
N LYS A 32 25.46 29.16 29.59
CA LYS A 32 24.49 28.24 30.19
C LYS A 32 24.43 27.08 29.21
N LYS A 33 25.07 25.98 29.56
CA LYS A 33 25.04 24.75 28.78
C LYS A 33 23.56 24.43 28.67
N LYS A 34 22.97 24.52 27.47
CA LYS A 34 21.60 24.06 27.27
C LYS A 34 21.59 22.60 27.72
N GLU A 35 20.78 22.28 28.72
CA GLU A 35 20.61 20.89 29.11
C GLU A 35 19.91 20.16 27.96
N ASP A 36 20.54 19.09 27.51
CA ASP A 36 19.99 18.19 26.51
C ASP A 36 19.22 17.08 27.23
N TYR A 37 17.88 17.18 27.17
CA TYR A 37 16.98 16.19 27.75
C TYR A 37 16.59 15.09 26.76
N SER A 38 17.07 15.14 25.51
CA SER A 38 16.61 14.27 24.42
C SER A 38 16.74 12.78 24.75
N ASN A 39 17.80 12.37 25.45
CA ASN A 39 18.06 10.98 25.82
C ASN A 39 17.44 10.56 27.16
N ARG A 40 16.96 11.51 27.96
CA ARG A 40 16.43 11.27 29.32
C ARG A 40 14.92 11.26 29.40
N ILE A 41 14.27 11.88 28.42
CA ILE A 41 12.82 11.89 28.30
C ILE A 41 12.34 10.62 27.62
N GLU A 42 11.41 9.96 28.28
CA GLU A 42 10.63 8.85 27.78
C GLU A 42 9.19 9.31 27.58
N ILE A 43 8.52 8.70 26.61
CA ILE A 43 7.11 8.95 26.32
C ILE A 43 6.33 7.66 26.51
N ALA A 44 5.11 7.79 27.02
CA ALA A 44 4.15 6.71 27.13
C ALA A 44 2.77 7.18 26.68
N TYR A 45 1.84 6.24 26.58
CA TYR A 45 0.45 6.51 26.20
C TYR A 45 -0.47 6.05 27.32
N GLN A 46 -1.55 6.78 27.57
CA GLN A 46 -2.49 6.45 28.65
C GLN A 46 -3.27 5.16 28.42
N LEU A 47 -3.38 4.70 27.17
CA LEU A 47 -4.09 3.49 26.78
C LEU A 47 -3.11 2.42 26.28
N ASP A 48 -3.59 1.17 26.17
CA ASP A 48 -2.80 0.09 25.58
C ASP A 48 -2.46 0.40 24.11
N THR A 49 -1.18 0.62 23.86
CA THR A 49 -0.64 0.97 22.55
C THR A 49 -0.83 -0.13 21.52
N ASN A 50 -1.07 -1.38 21.92
CA ASN A 50 -1.34 -2.49 20.99
C ASN A 50 -2.76 -2.47 20.41
N THR A 51 -3.59 -1.52 20.82
CA THR A 51 -5.01 -1.42 20.40
C THR A 51 -5.31 -0.15 19.60
N ILE A 52 -4.28 0.62 19.23
CA ILE A 52 -4.44 1.90 18.55
C ILE A 52 -3.57 1.97 17.29
N ASP A 53 -4.13 2.49 16.19
CA ASP A 53 -3.36 2.76 14.99
C ASP A 53 -2.59 4.08 15.13
N ALA A 54 -1.49 4.22 14.38
CA ALA A 54 -0.67 5.44 14.37
C ALA A 54 -1.46 6.71 14.03
N GLN A 55 -2.51 6.59 13.22
CA GLN A 55 -3.36 7.72 12.80
C GLN A 55 -4.35 8.17 13.87
N ASP A 56 -4.66 7.32 14.85
CA ASP A 56 -5.69 7.55 15.88
C ASP A 56 -5.09 8.03 17.21
N VAL A 57 -3.75 8.15 17.28
CA VAL A 57 -3.05 8.69 18.46
C VAL A 57 -3.50 10.12 18.75
N GLU A 58 -3.82 10.41 20.00
CA GLU A 58 -4.18 11.75 20.47
C GLU A 58 -3.06 12.34 21.34
N LEU A 59 -2.60 13.57 21.04
CA LEU A 59 -1.47 14.19 21.75
C LEU A 59 -1.72 14.40 23.25
N ASN A 60 -2.96 14.66 23.65
CA ASN A 60 -3.37 14.87 25.05
C ASN A 60 -3.30 13.58 25.91
N LYS A 61 -3.21 12.41 25.29
CA LYS A 61 -3.06 11.11 25.95
C LYS A 61 -1.59 10.67 26.09
N ILE A 62 -0.65 11.47 25.59
CA ILE A 62 0.78 11.21 25.72
C ILE A 62 1.27 11.71 27.07
N THR A 63 1.98 10.85 27.79
CA THR A 63 2.62 11.18 29.07
C THR A 63 4.13 11.19 28.90
N PHE A 64 4.79 11.99 29.73
CA PHE A 64 6.23 12.24 29.66
C PHE A 64 6.85 11.89 31.00
N ASN A 65 7.94 11.13 30.95
CA ASN A 65 8.76 10.79 32.10
C ASN A 65 10.18 11.28 31.88
N LEU A 66 10.81 11.78 32.92
CA LEU A 66 12.24 12.13 32.95
C LEU A 66 12.94 11.17 33.90
N ASP A 67 13.95 10.45 33.40
CA ASP A 67 14.71 9.44 34.17
C ASP A 67 13.79 8.44 34.91
N ASN A 68 12.80 7.88 34.20
CA ASN A 68 11.80 6.95 34.73
C ASN A 68 10.87 7.52 35.82
N LYS A 69 10.77 8.85 35.95
CA LYS A 69 9.85 9.49 36.89
C LYS A 69 8.93 10.45 36.14
N ALA A 70 7.70 10.59 36.63
CA ALA A 70 6.80 11.62 36.13
C ALA A 70 7.46 13.00 36.19
N LEU A 71 7.24 13.83 35.17
CA LEU A 71 7.78 15.19 35.15
C LEU A 71 7.40 15.95 36.43
N SER A 72 8.39 16.52 37.10
CA SER A 72 8.15 17.44 38.22
C SER A 72 7.52 18.74 37.70
N LYS A 73 6.85 19.47 38.61
CA LYS A 73 6.13 20.72 38.29
C LYS A 73 7.01 21.85 37.74
N GLU A 74 8.34 21.72 37.82
CA GLU A 74 9.30 22.70 37.29
C GLU A 74 9.53 22.55 35.78
N PHE A 75 9.08 21.44 35.18
CA PHE A 75 9.15 21.19 33.75
C PHE A 75 7.78 21.35 33.10
N GLU A 76 7.75 22.00 31.95
CA GLU A 76 6.57 22.19 31.13
C GLU A 76 6.86 21.67 29.72
N ILE A 77 5.97 20.84 29.16
CA ILE A 77 6.03 20.44 27.76
C ILE A 77 5.36 21.53 26.92
N VAL A 78 6.10 22.08 25.97
CA VAL A 78 5.62 23.13 25.06
C VAL A 78 5.82 22.70 23.61
N GLU A 79 5.06 23.30 22.70
CA GLU A 79 5.12 22.99 21.25
C GLU A 79 4.94 21.50 20.93
N LEU A 80 4.10 20.79 21.70
CA LEU A 80 3.76 19.39 21.42
C LEU A 80 2.97 19.27 20.13
N GLY A 81 3.47 18.48 19.19
CA GLY A 81 2.84 18.24 17.90
C GLY A 81 3.27 16.92 17.26
N PHE A 82 2.57 16.51 16.21
CA PHE A 82 3.05 15.47 15.32
C PHE A 82 4.08 16.04 14.34
N ILE A 83 5.08 15.24 13.96
CA ILE A 83 6.03 15.65 12.92
C ILE A 83 5.31 15.79 11.57
N ASN A 84 4.41 14.84 11.28
CA ASN A 84 3.57 14.85 10.09
C ASN A 84 2.10 14.95 10.50
N ASN A 85 1.33 15.83 9.86
CA ASN A 85 -0.10 16.00 10.15
C ASN A 85 -0.90 14.69 10.07
N LYS A 86 -0.54 13.81 9.13
CA LYS A 86 -1.08 12.45 9.01
C LYS A 86 0.04 11.44 9.24
N ALA A 87 -0.29 10.26 9.75
CA ALA A 87 0.66 9.16 9.84
C ALA A 87 1.11 8.76 8.43
N SER A 88 2.42 8.66 8.23
CA SER A 88 3.01 8.18 6.99
C SER A 88 2.78 6.67 6.81
N VAL A 89 2.96 6.18 5.59
CA VAL A 89 2.89 4.73 5.29
C VAL A 89 3.89 3.95 6.17
N GLU A 90 5.09 4.48 6.35
CA GLU A 90 6.13 3.86 7.16
C GLU A 90 5.75 3.81 8.65
N GLU A 91 5.24 4.92 9.19
CA GLU A 91 4.73 5.00 10.56
C GLU A 91 3.63 3.95 10.81
N ILE A 92 2.66 3.84 9.89
CA ILE A 92 1.56 2.87 10.01
C ILE A 92 2.06 1.42 9.94
N ASN A 93 2.91 1.12 8.96
CA ASN A 93 3.38 -0.25 8.73
C ASN A 93 4.31 -0.75 9.86
N ASN A 94 5.05 0.16 10.48
CA ASN A 94 5.99 -0.15 11.56
C ASN A 94 5.37 -0.02 12.96
N GLY A 95 4.13 0.46 13.08
CA GLY A 95 3.49 0.68 14.38
C GLY A 95 4.18 1.79 15.17
N GLU A 96 4.37 2.94 14.53
CA GLU A 96 5.04 4.09 15.14
C GLU A 96 4.27 5.38 14.88
N ARG A 97 4.29 6.31 15.83
CA ARG A 97 3.83 7.69 15.61
C ARG A 97 4.86 8.68 16.13
N SER A 98 5.36 9.53 15.23
CA SER A 98 6.42 10.48 15.56
C SER A 98 5.85 11.80 16.07
N ILE A 99 6.34 12.23 17.22
CA ILE A 99 5.97 13.50 17.85
C ILE A 99 7.21 14.37 18.04
N SER A 100 6.97 15.67 18.07
CA SER A 100 7.94 16.71 18.42
C SER A 100 7.43 17.55 19.58
N PHE A 101 8.33 17.95 20.47
CA PHE A 101 8.03 18.85 21.57
C PHE A 101 9.29 19.53 22.08
N LYS A 102 9.15 20.54 22.94
CA LYS A 102 10.23 21.15 23.69
C LYS A 102 9.92 21.08 25.18
N ILE A 103 10.97 21.15 25.99
CA ILE A 103 10.85 21.20 27.45
C ILE A 103 11.28 22.58 27.90
N LYS A 104 10.42 23.21 28.69
CA LYS A 104 10.71 24.46 29.37
C LYS A 104 10.96 24.18 30.84
N GLN A 105 12.10 24.67 31.33
CA GLN A 105 12.45 24.66 32.75
C GLN A 105 12.84 26.09 33.13
N ASN A 106 12.07 26.72 34.03
CA ASN A 106 12.19 28.15 34.33
C ASN A 106 12.08 29.01 33.04
N ASN A 107 13.11 29.80 32.72
CA ASN A 107 13.19 30.65 31.53
C ASN A 107 13.96 30.01 30.36
N ASN A 108 14.41 28.77 30.50
CA ASN A 108 15.15 28.08 29.45
C ASN A 108 14.21 27.12 28.70
N ILE A 109 14.30 27.13 27.37
CA ILE A 109 13.58 26.20 26.50
C ILE A 109 14.62 25.33 25.79
N SER A 110 14.40 24.03 25.76
CA SER A 110 15.24 23.07 25.06
C SER A 110 15.19 23.26 23.54
N GLU A 111 16.07 22.56 22.84
CA GLU A 111 15.86 22.31 21.41
C GLU A 111 14.69 21.34 21.21
N THR A 112 14.19 21.26 19.97
CA THR A 112 13.10 20.35 19.63
C THR A 112 13.54 18.91 19.84
N ILE A 113 12.80 18.18 20.66
CA ILE A 113 12.98 16.76 20.91
C ILE A 113 11.99 16.00 20.05
N ILE A 114 12.49 14.98 19.35
CA ILE A 114 11.70 14.07 18.53
C ILE A 114 11.68 12.71 19.20
N LYS A 115 10.49 12.13 19.35
CA LYS A 115 10.29 10.79 19.87
C LYS A 115 9.30 10.02 19.02
N LYS A 116 9.46 8.68 19.02
CA LYS A 116 8.57 7.75 18.35
C LYS A 116 7.77 7.00 19.40
N LEU A 117 6.45 7.18 19.38
CA LEU A 117 5.53 6.36 20.18
C LEU A 117 5.32 5.03 19.45
N LYS A 118 5.54 3.91 20.14
CA LYS A 118 5.21 2.58 19.62
C LYS A 118 3.71 2.35 19.77
N VAL A 119 3.08 1.85 18.71
CA VAL A 119 1.65 1.54 18.61
C VAL A 119 1.45 0.25 17.83
N HIS A 120 0.20 -0.17 17.61
CA HIS A 120 -0.12 -1.37 16.85
C HIS A 120 0.43 -1.27 15.41
N PRO A 121 1.28 -2.20 14.96
CA PRO A 121 1.69 -2.28 13.57
C PRO A 121 0.51 -2.68 12.69
N SER A 122 0.28 -1.94 11.61
CA SER A 122 -0.82 -2.20 10.67
C SER A 122 -0.30 -2.34 9.23
N ASP A 123 -1.18 -2.18 8.25
CA ASP A 123 -0.81 -2.02 6.85
C ASP A 123 -1.71 -0.95 6.22
N LYS A 124 -1.10 0.11 5.69
CA LYS A 124 -1.86 1.24 5.13
C LYS A 124 -2.79 0.81 4.00
N GLU A 125 -2.31 0.03 3.05
CA GLU A 125 -3.09 -0.31 1.86
C GLU A 125 -4.06 -1.47 2.10
N VAL A 126 -3.62 -2.47 2.86
CA VAL A 126 -4.37 -3.72 3.06
C VAL A 126 -5.39 -3.58 4.18
N ILE A 127 -5.09 -2.83 5.23
CA ILE A 127 -5.96 -2.69 6.40
C ILE A 127 -6.61 -1.31 6.43
N ILE A 128 -5.81 -0.26 6.63
CA ILE A 128 -6.33 1.09 6.90
C ILE A 128 -7.22 1.60 5.76
N ASP A 129 -6.75 1.53 4.52
CA ASP A 129 -7.48 2.05 3.36
C ASP A 129 -8.73 1.22 3.04
N GLN A 130 -8.71 -0.08 3.33
CA GLN A 130 -9.84 -0.95 3.06
C GLN A 130 -10.90 -0.93 4.16
N ARG A 131 -10.53 -0.58 5.39
CA ARG A 131 -11.46 -0.51 6.52
C ARG A 131 -12.66 0.37 6.19
N GLU A 132 -12.42 1.59 5.73
CA GLU A 132 -13.49 2.53 5.40
C GLU A 132 -14.29 2.11 4.16
N ILE A 133 -13.62 1.55 3.14
CA ILE A 133 -14.28 1.05 1.93
C ILE A 133 -15.27 -0.08 2.28
N LEU A 134 -14.87 -0.99 3.16
CA LEU A 134 -15.63 -2.19 3.46
C LEU A 134 -16.82 -1.96 4.39
N LYS A 135 -16.84 -0.87 5.17
CA LYS A 135 -18.04 -0.44 5.92
C LYS A 135 -19.28 -0.30 5.03
N ASN A 136 -19.09 0.09 3.77
CA ASN A 136 -20.18 0.19 2.78
C ASN A 136 -19.99 -0.76 1.60
N GLY A 137 -19.07 -1.74 1.74
CA GLY A 137 -18.52 -2.45 0.60
C GLY A 137 -19.36 -3.62 0.10
N PHE A 138 -20.29 -4.11 0.90
CA PHE A 138 -21.12 -5.26 0.56
C PHE A 138 -22.54 -4.86 0.15
N SER A 139 -23.14 -5.72 -0.68
CA SER A 139 -24.55 -5.73 -1.03
C SER A 139 -25.13 -7.11 -0.75
N LEU A 140 -26.36 -7.13 -0.27
CA LEU A 140 -27.17 -8.33 -0.13
C LEU A 140 -27.56 -8.87 -1.51
N ILE A 141 -27.55 -10.19 -1.68
CA ILE A 141 -28.04 -10.83 -2.91
C ILE A 141 -29.57 -10.86 -2.88
N GLU A 142 -30.19 -10.24 -3.88
CA GLU A 142 -31.65 -10.18 -4.05
C GLU A 142 -32.18 -11.48 -4.66
N SER A 143 -32.40 -12.50 -3.82
CA SER A 143 -32.99 -13.79 -4.21
C SER A 143 -33.88 -14.35 -3.11
N GLU A 144 -34.93 -15.08 -3.49
CA GLU A 144 -35.83 -15.75 -2.54
C GLU A 144 -35.09 -16.82 -1.73
N ASP A 145 -34.17 -17.57 -2.34
CA ASP A 145 -33.36 -18.56 -1.64
C ASP A 145 -32.50 -17.91 -0.55
N VAL A 146 -31.99 -16.70 -0.81
CA VAL A 146 -31.20 -15.92 0.15
C VAL A 146 -32.08 -15.38 1.27
N LYS A 147 -33.30 -14.91 0.97
CA LYS A 147 -34.31 -14.50 1.97
C LYS A 147 -34.62 -15.64 2.92
N VAL A 148 -35.02 -16.79 2.37
CA VAL A 148 -35.33 -17.99 3.15
C VAL A 148 -34.12 -18.40 3.98
N LYS A 149 -32.93 -18.43 3.38
CA LYS A 149 -31.73 -18.86 4.11
C LYS A 149 -31.39 -17.90 5.25
N LEU A 150 -31.38 -16.59 5.03
CA LEU A 150 -31.13 -15.59 6.08
C LEU A 150 -32.19 -15.64 7.19
N ALA A 151 -33.45 -15.95 6.87
CA ALA A 151 -34.49 -16.14 7.88
C ALA A 151 -34.15 -17.30 8.83
N THR A 152 -33.58 -18.40 8.32
CA THR A 152 -33.21 -19.58 9.13
C THR A 152 -31.95 -19.42 9.98
N LEU A 153 -31.04 -18.50 9.64
CA LEU A 153 -29.79 -18.31 10.39
C LEU A 153 -30.05 -17.60 11.71
N GLU A 154 -29.29 -17.91 12.75
CA GLU A 154 -29.36 -17.17 14.01
C GLU A 154 -28.63 -15.81 13.90
N ASN A 155 -28.97 -14.87 14.79
CA ASN A 155 -28.14 -13.68 14.96
C ASN A 155 -26.76 -14.11 15.46
N ASN A 156 -25.70 -13.43 15.01
CA ASN A 156 -24.30 -13.81 15.23
C ASN A 156 -23.87 -15.13 14.58
N ALA A 157 -24.63 -15.67 13.61
CA ALA A 157 -24.19 -16.82 12.85
C ALA A 157 -22.83 -16.55 12.17
N VAL A 158 -21.92 -17.53 12.28
CA VAL A 158 -20.61 -17.47 11.60
C VAL A 158 -20.78 -17.86 10.14
N LEU A 159 -20.50 -16.90 9.27
CA LEU A 159 -20.50 -17.03 7.82
C LEU A 159 -19.08 -17.25 7.31
N LYS A 160 -18.97 -17.88 6.15
CA LYS A 160 -17.71 -18.01 5.43
C LYS A 160 -17.58 -16.90 4.41
N SER A 161 -16.36 -16.55 4.07
CA SER A 161 -16.07 -15.69 2.92
C SER A 161 -15.10 -16.32 1.95
N TYR A 162 -15.16 -15.89 0.70
CA TYR A 162 -14.17 -16.23 -0.30
C TYR A 162 -14.13 -15.10 -1.32
N LYS A 163 -12.97 -14.44 -1.43
CA LYS A 163 -12.76 -13.27 -2.30
C LYS A 163 -13.84 -12.20 -2.04
N ASP A 164 -14.71 -11.99 -3.02
CA ASP A 164 -15.75 -10.99 -3.10
C ASP A 164 -17.10 -11.45 -2.55
N LYS A 165 -17.19 -12.66 -1.97
CA LYS A 165 -18.46 -13.27 -1.56
C LYS A 165 -18.47 -13.70 -0.10
N VAL A 166 -19.65 -13.62 0.51
CA VAL A 166 -19.96 -14.14 1.84
C VAL A 166 -21.12 -15.14 1.71
N TYR A 167 -20.93 -16.33 2.25
CA TYR A 167 -21.81 -17.46 1.97
C TYR A 167 -21.95 -18.40 3.17
N VAL A 168 -22.94 -19.28 3.08
CA VAL A 168 -23.13 -20.44 3.96
C VAL A 168 -23.01 -21.73 3.17
N GLY A 169 -22.69 -22.83 3.84
CA GLY A 169 -22.50 -24.14 3.19
C GLY A 169 -21.03 -24.48 2.94
N SER A 170 -20.80 -25.47 2.08
CA SER A 170 -19.48 -26.02 1.78
C SER A 170 -19.09 -25.70 0.34
N HIS A 171 -18.06 -24.85 0.16
CA HIS A 171 -17.58 -24.48 -1.16
C HIS A 171 -17.02 -25.66 -1.97
N THR A 172 -16.63 -26.76 -1.32
CA THR A 172 -16.09 -27.96 -1.99
C THR A 172 -17.17 -28.85 -2.58
N ASP A 173 -18.40 -28.75 -2.08
CA ASP A 173 -19.48 -29.68 -2.39
C ASP A 173 -20.52 -29.05 -3.34
N GLY A 174 -20.34 -27.77 -3.69
CA GLY A 174 -21.23 -27.03 -4.60
C GLY A 174 -22.53 -26.53 -3.95
N ASP A 175 -22.70 -26.76 -2.65
CA ASP A 175 -23.89 -26.40 -1.87
C ASP A 175 -23.76 -25.02 -1.19
N ASP A 176 -22.93 -24.11 -1.72
CA ASP A 176 -22.75 -22.79 -1.16
C ASP A 176 -23.84 -21.80 -1.62
N ILE A 177 -24.55 -21.21 -0.64
CA ILE A 177 -25.50 -20.13 -0.90
C ILE A 177 -24.78 -18.81 -0.61
N THR A 178 -24.48 -18.05 -1.66
CA THR A 178 -23.93 -16.70 -1.53
C THR A 178 -25.02 -15.75 -1.01
N LEU A 179 -24.79 -15.16 0.15
CA LEU A 179 -25.73 -14.27 0.83
C LEU A 179 -25.41 -12.80 0.55
N PHE A 180 -24.11 -12.45 0.53
CA PHE A 180 -23.63 -11.10 0.27
C PHE A 180 -22.48 -11.14 -0.73
N GLN A 181 -22.32 -10.06 -1.49
CA GLN A 181 -21.21 -9.86 -2.40
C GLN A 181 -20.66 -8.43 -2.29
N LEU A 182 -19.39 -8.23 -2.62
CA LEU A 182 -18.84 -6.89 -2.76
C LEU A 182 -19.56 -6.13 -3.87
N LYS A 183 -19.78 -4.84 -3.64
CA LYS A 183 -20.36 -3.94 -4.63
C LYS A 183 -19.43 -3.81 -5.85
N PRO A 184 -19.98 -3.61 -7.06
CA PRO A 184 -19.20 -3.35 -8.25
C PRO A 184 -18.17 -2.23 -8.03
N GLY A 185 -16.95 -2.43 -8.54
CA GLY A 185 -15.85 -1.46 -8.43
C GLY A 185 -15.02 -1.55 -7.14
N ILE A 186 -15.46 -2.33 -6.14
CA ILE A 186 -14.68 -2.58 -4.94
C ILE A 186 -13.80 -3.81 -5.16
N ILE A 187 -12.49 -3.62 -5.06
CA ILE A 187 -11.48 -4.66 -5.25
C ILE A 187 -10.71 -4.82 -3.95
N LEU A 188 -10.73 -6.03 -3.39
CA LEU A 188 -9.90 -6.35 -2.25
C LEU A 188 -8.43 -6.33 -2.65
N LYS A 189 -7.59 -5.71 -1.81
CA LYS A 189 -6.15 -5.79 -2.03
C LYS A 189 -5.67 -7.24 -1.89
N LYS A 190 -4.57 -7.51 -2.58
CA LYS A 190 -3.90 -8.81 -2.47
C LYS A 190 -3.54 -9.06 -1.01
N TYR A 191 -3.83 -10.27 -0.51
CA TYR A 191 -3.59 -10.72 0.86
C TYR A 191 -4.56 -10.22 1.94
N THR A 192 -5.62 -9.49 1.56
CA THR A 192 -6.73 -9.18 2.47
C THR A 192 -7.51 -10.43 2.82
N ASN A 193 -7.73 -10.63 4.11
CA ASN A 193 -8.52 -11.73 4.66
C ASN A 193 -9.49 -11.19 5.72
N PHE A 194 -10.56 -11.92 5.97
CA PHE A 194 -11.59 -11.58 6.96
C PHE A 194 -11.51 -12.51 8.17
N TYR A 195 -11.78 -11.99 9.36
CA TYR A 195 -11.76 -12.74 10.62
C TYR A 195 -12.99 -12.39 11.46
N GLY A 196 -13.56 -13.38 12.15
CA GLY A 196 -14.73 -13.17 12.99
C GLY A 196 -14.39 -12.54 14.35
N ASP A 197 -13.18 -12.82 14.84
CA ASP A 197 -12.63 -12.30 16.09
C ASP A 197 -11.09 -12.21 15.99
N LEU A 198 -10.45 -11.61 17.00
CA LEU A 198 -8.99 -11.50 17.09
C LEU A 198 -8.30 -12.79 17.59
N GLU A 199 -9.05 -13.67 18.26
CA GLU A 199 -8.52 -14.86 18.96
C GLU A 199 -8.44 -16.11 18.08
N THR A 200 -9.17 -16.16 16.97
CA THR A 200 -9.08 -17.23 15.98
C THR A 200 -7.71 -17.16 15.29
N ALA A 201 -6.76 -17.89 15.86
CA ALA A 201 -5.40 -18.07 15.38
C ALA A 201 -5.39 -18.29 13.86
N PHE A 202 -4.32 -17.81 13.20
CA PHE A 202 -4.07 -17.96 11.76
C PHE A 202 -4.14 -19.44 11.30
N GLY A 203 -5.36 -19.95 11.10
CA GLY A 203 -5.72 -21.36 10.94
C GLY A 203 -7.20 -21.54 10.60
N ASN A 204 -7.45 -21.76 9.29
CA ASN A 204 -8.65 -22.27 8.61
C ASN A 204 -10.05 -21.70 8.93
N LYS A 205 -10.29 -20.46 8.52
CA LYS A 205 -11.15 -20.00 7.38
C LYS A 205 -11.51 -18.53 7.61
N PRO A 206 -11.69 -17.73 6.55
CA PRO A 206 -12.09 -16.34 6.76
C PRO A 206 -13.55 -16.33 7.23
N ASN A 207 -13.76 -15.83 8.44
CA ASN A 207 -15.04 -15.87 9.15
C ASN A 207 -15.62 -14.46 9.21
N ILE A 208 -16.93 -14.35 9.04
CA ILE A 208 -17.69 -13.10 9.15
C ILE A 208 -18.91 -13.38 10.01
N ILE A 209 -19.27 -12.49 10.92
CA ILE A 209 -20.42 -12.64 11.80
C ILE A 209 -21.62 -11.93 11.19
N LEU A 210 -22.75 -12.65 11.05
CA LEU A 210 -24.03 -12.07 10.64
C LEU A 210 -24.66 -11.28 11.78
N ILE A 211 -25.06 -10.05 11.53
CA ILE A 211 -25.86 -9.25 12.47
C ILE A 211 -27.26 -9.07 11.89
N LYS A 212 -28.27 -9.55 12.62
CA LYS A 212 -29.69 -9.27 12.39
C LYS A 212 -30.08 -8.06 13.23
N ASN A 213 -30.44 -6.97 12.56
CA ASN A 213 -30.85 -5.74 13.21
C ASN A 213 -32.35 -5.79 13.56
N GLU A 214 -32.77 -4.98 14.54
CA GLU A 214 -34.17 -4.92 15.01
C GLU A 214 -35.17 -4.48 13.93
N ASP A 215 -34.72 -3.70 12.95
CA ASP A 215 -35.51 -3.24 11.80
C ASP A 215 -35.64 -4.30 10.68
N GLY A 216 -35.14 -5.52 10.91
CA GLY A 216 -35.14 -6.60 9.92
C GLY A 216 -33.99 -6.53 8.91
N SER A 217 -33.13 -5.51 8.99
CA SER A 217 -31.96 -5.39 8.12
C SER A 217 -30.79 -6.28 8.59
N PHE A 218 -29.82 -6.48 7.71
CA PHE A 218 -28.63 -7.28 7.96
C PHE A 218 -27.36 -6.43 7.90
N SER A 219 -26.42 -6.70 8.80
CA SER A 219 -25.05 -6.18 8.76
C SER A 219 -24.06 -7.33 8.87
N LEU A 220 -22.82 -7.09 8.44
CA LEU A 220 -21.71 -8.01 8.60
C LEU A 220 -20.72 -7.44 9.60
N LYS A 221 -20.19 -8.29 10.47
CA LYS A 221 -19.23 -7.92 11.50
C LYS A 221 -17.96 -8.76 11.39
N PHE A 222 -16.81 -8.12 11.25
CA PHE A 222 -15.53 -8.79 11.02
C PHE A 222 -14.32 -7.88 11.27
N HIS A 223 -13.14 -8.48 11.45
CA HIS A 223 -11.85 -7.82 11.32
C HIS A 223 -11.25 -8.10 9.94
N ILE A 224 -10.39 -7.19 9.46
CA ILE A 224 -9.56 -7.41 8.28
C ILE A 224 -8.15 -7.81 8.73
N ALA A 225 -7.49 -8.68 7.99
CA ALA A 225 -6.08 -8.96 8.20
C ALA A 225 -5.30 -8.99 6.89
N LYS A 226 -4.01 -8.67 6.98
CA LYS A 226 -3.02 -8.99 5.97
C LYS A 226 -2.41 -10.36 6.28
N TRP A 227 -2.52 -11.28 5.33
CA TRP A 227 -1.80 -12.53 5.41
C TRP A 227 -0.31 -12.31 5.15
N GLY A 228 0.52 -12.97 5.97
CA GLY A 228 1.97 -13.00 5.86
C GLY A 228 2.51 -14.40 6.06
N ALA A 229 3.65 -14.69 5.44
CA ALA A 229 4.35 -15.97 5.57
C ALA A 229 4.97 -16.15 6.97
N SER A 230 5.15 -15.06 7.71
CA SER A 230 5.67 -15.03 9.09
C SER A 230 4.74 -14.24 9.99
N ASP A 231 4.78 -14.49 11.30
CA ASP A 231 3.99 -13.74 12.28
C ASP A 231 4.35 -12.24 12.28
N GLN A 232 5.60 -11.91 11.98
CA GLN A 232 6.06 -10.53 11.82
C GLN A 232 5.53 -9.82 10.57
N THR A 233 4.95 -10.53 9.60
CA THR A 233 4.33 -9.93 8.40
C THR A 233 2.81 -10.04 8.41
N ARG A 234 2.27 -10.84 9.30
CA ARG A 234 0.84 -10.92 9.60
C ARG A 234 0.42 -9.69 10.39
N ARG A 235 -0.71 -9.12 10.00
CA ARG A 235 -1.29 -7.93 10.65
C ARG A 235 -2.78 -8.17 10.74
N ILE A 236 -3.36 -8.05 11.92
CA ILE A 236 -4.82 -8.05 12.09
C ILE A 236 -5.22 -6.63 12.45
N ASP A 237 -6.31 -6.17 11.88
CA ASP A 237 -6.91 -4.90 12.25
C ASP A 237 -7.40 -4.96 13.70
N VAL A 238 -6.97 -4.00 14.52
CA VAL A 238 -7.47 -3.85 15.90
C VAL A 238 -8.89 -3.32 15.94
N HIS A 239 -9.38 -2.75 14.84
CA HIS A 239 -10.74 -2.25 14.72
C HIS A 239 -11.66 -3.29 14.07
N GLU A 240 -12.74 -3.61 14.76
CA GLU A 240 -13.84 -4.38 14.19
C GLU A 240 -14.61 -3.51 13.18
N ILE A 241 -14.98 -4.09 12.06
CA ILE A 241 -15.81 -3.47 11.03
C ILE A 241 -17.22 -4.02 11.15
N ILE A 242 -18.18 -3.12 11.28
CA ILE A 242 -19.60 -3.41 11.09
C ILE A 242 -20.04 -2.70 9.82
N THR A 243 -20.59 -3.44 8.86
CA THR A 243 -21.10 -2.85 7.62
C THR A 243 -22.38 -2.07 7.86
N ALA A 244 -22.65 -1.09 7.00
CA ALA A 244 -23.94 -0.46 6.89
C ALA A 244 -25.06 -1.50 6.74
N LYS A 245 -26.23 -1.15 7.26
CA LYS A 245 -27.44 -1.97 7.21
C LYS A 245 -27.85 -2.22 5.76
N MET A 246 -28.17 -3.49 5.45
CA MET A 246 -28.62 -3.95 4.14
C MET A 246 -30.01 -4.57 4.27
N ASN A 247 -30.90 -4.22 3.35
CA ASN A 247 -32.26 -4.73 3.29
C ASN A 247 -32.52 -5.32 1.91
N PHE A 248 -33.46 -6.27 1.84
CA PHE A 248 -34.05 -6.65 0.57
C PHE A 248 -34.83 -5.47 0.00
N SER A 249 -34.67 -5.25 -1.29
CA SER A 249 -35.44 -4.25 -2.02
C SER A 249 -36.92 -4.61 -1.91
N GLN A 250 -37.76 -3.63 -1.54
CA GLN A 250 -39.20 -3.81 -1.59
C GLN A 250 -39.62 -3.90 -3.05
N THR A 251 -39.72 -5.11 -3.59
CA THR A 251 -40.46 -5.32 -4.82
C THR A 251 -41.93 -5.10 -4.49
N SER A 252 -42.47 -3.94 -4.89
CA SER A 252 -43.90 -3.72 -4.98
C SER A 252 -44.48 -4.86 -5.80
N SER A 253 -45.17 -5.80 -5.16
CA SER A 253 -45.84 -6.88 -5.89
C SER A 253 -46.91 -6.22 -6.77
N GLY A 254 -46.65 -6.15 -8.07
CA GLY A 254 -47.66 -5.82 -9.06
C GLY A 254 -48.81 -6.81 -8.89
N SER A 255 -49.98 -6.28 -8.53
CA SER A 255 -51.23 -7.01 -8.57
C SER A 255 -51.46 -7.50 -9.99
N SER A 256 -51.24 -8.79 -10.21
CA SER A 256 -51.73 -9.50 -11.38
C SER A 256 -53.18 -9.87 -11.11
N THR A 257 -54.12 -8.99 -11.47
CA THR A 257 -55.49 -9.42 -11.75
C THR A 257 -55.61 -9.76 -13.23
N ASN A 258 -56.03 -11.01 -13.44
CA ASN A 258 -56.33 -11.63 -14.73
C ASN A 258 -57.41 -10.83 -15.51
N PRO A 259 -57.46 -10.92 -16.85
CA PRO A 259 -58.44 -10.20 -17.66
C PRO A 259 -59.75 -10.98 -17.73
N GLU A 260 -60.86 -10.38 -17.31
CA GLU A 260 -62.19 -10.91 -17.60
C GLU A 260 -63.11 -9.78 -18.07
N THR A 261 -63.49 -9.90 -19.36
CA THR A 261 -64.76 -9.51 -19.98
C THR A 261 -65.29 -8.07 -19.87
N GLN A 262 -65.32 -7.39 -21.04
CA GLN A 262 -66.29 -6.34 -21.40
C GLN A 262 -67.75 -6.82 -21.21
N PRO A 263 -68.69 -5.90 -20.93
CA PRO A 263 -69.44 -5.24 -22.01
C PRO A 263 -69.59 -3.72 -21.88
N SER A 264 -70.05 -3.14 -22.99
CA SER A 264 -70.32 -1.75 -23.35
C SER A 264 -71.39 -1.03 -22.52
N ASP A 265 -71.25 0.29 -22.32
CA ASP A 265 -72.05 1.34 -22.99
C ASP A 265 -71.80 2.75 -22.39
N GLY A 266 -71.91 3.76 -23.27
CA GLY A 266 -72.16 5.22 -23.09
C GLY A 266 -71.73 5.94 -21.80
N THR A 267 -71.25 7.18 -21.79
CA THR A 267 -71.64 8.34 -22.61
C THR A 267 -70.72 9.53 -22.28
N GLU A 268 -70.83 10.55 -23.11
CA GLU A 268 -69.98 11.73 -23.38
C GLU A 268 -69.73 12.77 -22.27
N THR A 269 -68.87 13.73 -22.66
CA THR A 269 -68.70 15.15 -22.24
C THR A 269 -67.71 15.40 -21.08
N GLY A 270 -66.75 16.33 -21.17
CA GLY A 270 -66.36 17.30 -22.18
C GLY A 270 -65.03 17.98 -21.79
N THR A 271 -64.37 18.59 -22.79
CA THR A 271 -63.72 19.94 -22.79
C THR A 271 -62.95 20.41 -21.54
N GLU A 272 -61.77 21.04 -21.57
CA GLU A 272 -61.13 21.93 -22.56
C GLU A 272 -59.73 22.34 -22.03
N ASN A 273 -58.83 22.75 -22.94
CA ASN A 273 -57.78 23.78 -22.81
C ASN A 273 -56.46 23.55 -22.00
N GLN A 274 -55.39 23.19 -22.74
CA GLN A 274 -54.14 23.97 -23.05
C GLN A 274 -53.50 24.94 -22.02
N PRO A 275 -52.22 25.39 -22.19
CA PRO A 275 -50.96 24.73 -22.61
C PRO A 275 -49.70 25.27 -21.84
N SER A 276 -48.49 25.01 -22.40
CA SER A 276 -47.20 25.75 -22.21
C SER A 276 -46.25 25.18 -21.13
N ALA A 277 -44.92 25.03 -21.28
CA ALA A 277 -43.90 25.47 -22.24
C ALA A 277 -42.78 24.38 -22.26
N GLY A 278 -42.03 24.08 -23.33
CA GLY A 278 -41.03 24.93 -24.00
C GLY A 278 -39.86 25.23 -23.05
N THR A 279 -38.68 24.61 -23.12
CA THR A 279 -37.54 25.04 -23.97
C THR A 279 -36.33 24.13 -23.63
N GLU A 280 -35.72 23.47 -24.61
CA GLU A 280 -34.52 23.86 -25.39
C GLU A 280 -33.15 23.61 -24.72
N THR A 281 -32.41 22.71 -25.36
CA THR A 281 -30.97 22.50 -25.30
C THR A 281 -30.23 23.72 -25.87
N PRO A 282 -28.98 23.98 -25.45
CA PRO A 282 -27.95 24.16 -26.48
C PRO A 282 -26.54 23.62 -26.12
N GLN A 283 -25.93 22.96 -27.10
CA GLN A 283 -24.51 23.03 -27.47
C GLN A 283 -24.47 23.67 -28.89
N PRO A 284 -23.35 24.18 -29.47
CA PRO A 284 -21.95 23.73 -29.30
C PRO A 284 -20.87 24.86 -29.43
N SER A 285 -19.60 24.45 -29.69
CA SER A 285 -18.48 25.23 -30.31
C SER A 285 -17.54 25.93 -29.30
N THR A 286 -16.21 26.00 -29.40
CA THR A 286 -15.20 25.76 -30.47
C THR A 286 -13.79 25.76 -29.85
N ASN A 287 -12.84 25.07 -30.49
CA ASN A 287 -11.38 25.29 -30.34
C ASN A 287 -10.96 26.60 -31.05
N PRO A 288 -9.79 27.20 -30.72
CA PRO A 288 -8.74 27.23 -31.73
C PRO A 288 -7.29 27.07 -31.21
N GLU A 289 -6.45 26.84 -32.21
CA GLU A 289 -5.02 26.52 -32.32
C GLU A 289 -3.97 27.52 -31.79
N GLU A 290 -2.73 26.99 -31.72
CA GLU A 290 -1.41 27.61 -32.00
C GLU A 290 -0.86 28.73 -31.11
N ASN A 291 0.36 28.57 -30.56
CA ASN A 291 1.61 28.87 -31.29
C ASN A 291 2.89 28.59 -30.47
N ASN A 292 3.97 28.37 -31.24
CA ASN A 292 5.38 28.10 -30.95
C ASN A 292 6.13 29.07 -30.02
N ASN A 293 7.20 28.60 -29.34
CA ASN A 293 8.59 28.88 -29.77
C ASN A 293 9.72 28.26 -28.91
N ASN A 294 10.70 27.75 -29.66
CA ASN A 294 12.09 27.40 -29.36
C ASN A 294 12.86 28.31 -28.39
N ARG A 295 13.82 27.74 -27.64
CA ARG A 295 15.23 28.14 -27.73
C ARG A 295 16.22 27.15 -27.08
N THR A 296 17.08 26.61 -27.91
CA THR A 296 18.40 26.04 -27.63
C THR A 296 19.37 27.12 -27.16
N SER A 297 20.32 26.77 -26.28
CA SER A 297 21.59 27.47 -26.15
C SER A 297 22.71 26.46 -25.89
N GLU A 298 23.50 26.24 -26.94
CA GLU A 298 24.85 25.69 -26.89
C GLU A 298 25.76 26.66 -26.12
N ASN A 299 26.69 26.12 -25.34
CA ASN A 299 27.96 26.77 -25.04
C ASN A 299 29.06 25.71 -25.14
N ASN A 300 29.90 25.86 -26.16
CA ASN A 300 31.18 25.21 -26.31
C ASN A 300 32.24 26.02 -25.55
N GLU A 301 32.97 25.39 -24.64
CA GLU A 301 34.34 25.80 -24.31
C GLU A 301 35.24 24.56 -24.33
N THR A 302 36.41 24.75 -24.94
CA THR A 302 37.36 23.73 -25.36
C THR A 302 38.49 23.67 -24.35
N GLU A 303 38.73 22.51 -23.73
CA GLU A 303 40.00 22.19 -23.06
C GLU A 303 40.58 20.85 -23.56
N ALA A 304 41.90 20.78 -23.54
CA ALA A 304 42.80 19.92 -24.30
C ALA A 304 42.63 18.38 -24.12
N PRO A 305 43.12 17.56 -25.07
CA PRO A 305 42.87 16.11 -25.07
C PRO A 305 43.76 15.39 -24.06
N SER A 306 43.14 14.84 -23.02
CA SER A 306 43.74 13.76 -22.22
C SER A 306 43.69 12.43 -22.98
N PRO A 307 44.64 11.51 -22.75
CA PRO A 307 44.79 10.31 -23.56
C PRO A 307 43.58 9.38 -23.39
N ARG A 308 42.91 9.04 -24.50
CA ARG A 308 41.86 8.02 -24.54
C ARG A 308 42.45 6.67 -24.10
N THR A 309 42.12 6.23 -22.89
CA THR A 309 41.97 4.80 -22.62
C THR A 309 40.65 4.38 -23.28
N ASN A 310 40.73 3.48 -24.25
CA ASN A 310 39.56 2.74 -24.74
C ASN A 310 39.17 1.74 -23.64
N ASP A 311 38.59 2.26 -22.55
CA ASP A 311 37.87 1.42 -21.61
C ASP A 311 36.55 1.09 -22.31
N LYS A 312 36.44 -0.14 -22.83
CA LYS A 312 35.14 -0.73 -23.15
C LYS A 312 34.33 -0.66 -21.86
N GLU A 313 33.38 0.26 -21.80
CA GLU A 313 32.41 0.32 -20.70
C GLU A 313 31.86 -1.09 -20.50
N THR A 314 32.26 -1.70 -19.39
CA THR A 314 31.92 -3.08 -19.11
C THR A 314 30.52 -3.03 -18.53
N LYS A 315 29.52 -3.54 -19.26
CA LYS A 315 28.12 -3.59 -18.81
C LYS A 315 28.04 -4.15 -17.39
N THR A 316 27.31 -3.49 -16.51
CA THR A 316 27.07 -3.97 -15.15
C THR A 316 25.99 -5.05 -15.13
N GLU A 317 25.93 -5.91 -14.10
CA GLU A 317 24.85 -6.92 -13.97
C GLU A 317 23.45 -6.27 -14.01
N GLN A 318 23.31 -5.04 -13.51
CA GLN A 318 22.05 -4.31 -13.55
C GLN A 318 21.66 -3.90 -14.97
N ASP A 319 22.63 -3.58 -15.84
CA ASP A 319 22.39 -3.25 -17.24
C ASP A 319 21.87 -4.48 -18.00
N TYR A 320 22.50 -5.64 -17.79
CA TYR A 320 22.01 -6.92 -18.31
C TYR A 320 20.56 -7.20 -17.88
N LEU A 321 20.25 -7.04 -16.59
CA LEU A 321 18.90 -7.26 -16.07
C LEU A 321 17.87 -6.28 -16.67
N ASN A 322 18.24 -5.02 -16.86
CA ASN A 322 17.37 -4.02 -17.47
C ASN A 322 17.06 -4.37 -18.93
N GLU A 323 18.06 -4.81 -19.69
CA GLU A 323 17.86 -5.27 -21.06
C GLU A 323 16.93 -6.50 -21.12
N ILE A 324 17.14 -7.49 -20.24
CA ILE A 324 16.26 -8.66 -20.11
C ILE A 324 14.80 -8.24 -19.83
N ARG A 325 14.59 -7.33 -18.86
CA ARG A 325 13.27 -6.81 -18.52
C ARG A 325 12.61 -6.08 -19.70
N ASN A 326 13.38 -5.29 -20.45
CA ASN A 326 12.88 -4.58 -21.61
C ASN A 326 12.48 -5.54 -22.74
N ALA A 327 13.29 -6.57 -23.02
CA ALA A 327 12.93 -7.62 -23.99
C ALA A 327 11.69 -8.41 -23.55
N ALA A 328 11.53 -8.65 -22.24
CA ALA A 328 10.35 -9.29 -21.69
C ALA A 328 9.09 -8.42 -21.84
N LYS A 329 9.19 -7.09 -21.61
CA LYS A 329 8.11 -6.12 -21.87
C LYS A 329 7.66 -6.12 -23.32
N ALA A 330 8.62 -6.23 -24.23
CA ALA A 330 8.38 -6.25 -25.66
C ALA A 330 7.88 -7.60 -26.19
N ASN A 331 7.77 -8.64 -25.34
CA ASN A 331 7.48 -10.01 -25.76
C ASN A 331 8.50 -10.55 -26.80
N THR A 332 9.78 -10.20 -26.63
CA THR A 332 10.89 -10.62 -27.51
C THR A 332 12.03 -11.28 -26.73
N LEU A 333 11.78 -11.77 -25.52
CA LEU A 333 12.83 -12.33 -24.67
C LEU A 333 13.23 -13.73 -25.13
N PHE A 334 12.27 -14.65 -25.20
CA PHE A 334 12.52 -16.05 -25.52
C PHE A 334 11.93 -16.43 -26.87
N LYS A 335 12.67 -17.28 -27.60
CA LYS A 335 12.21 -17.89 -28.84
C LYS A 335 11.26 -19.04 -28.50
N ILE A 336 10.08 -19.04 -29.13
CA ILE A 336 9.18 -20.18 -29.08
C ILE A 336 9.61 -21.19 -30.15
N THR A 337 10.23 -22.29 -29.71
CA THR A 337 10.61 -23.38 -30.63
C THR A 337 9.42 -24.34 -30.84
N PRO A 338 9.39 -25.09 -31.95
CA PRO A 338 8.36 -26.10 -32.19
C PRO A 338 8.25 -27.12 -31.05
N GLU A 339 9.36 -27.52 -30.45
CA GLU A 339 9.42 -28.48 -29.35
C GLU A 339 8.85 -27.88 -28.04
N LEU A 340 9.12 -26.61 -27.79
CA LEU A 340 8.51 -25.88 -26.67
C LEU A 340 7.00 -25.74 -26.86
N LEU A 341 6.55 -25.42 -28.08
CA LEU A 341 5.15 -25.36 -28.46
C LEU A 341 4.44 -26.71 -28.27
N GLU A 342 5.07 -27.80 -28.71
CA GLU A 342 4.56 -29.15 -28.51
C GLU A 342 4.42 -29.49 -27.02
N THR A 343 5.41 -29.11 -26.20
CA THR A 343 5.39 -29.32 -24.75
C THR A 343 4.24 -28.55 -24.09
N ILE A 344 4.01 -27.30 -24.50
CA ILE A 344 2.88 -26.47 -24.04
C ILE A 344 1.55 -27.14 -24.41
N ASN A 345 1.38 -27.56 -25.66
CA ASN A 345 0.17 -28.22 -26.15
C ASN A 345 -0.08 -29.58 -25.47
N ASN A 346 0.99 -30.30 -25.14
CA ASN A 346 0.87 -31.53 -24.38
C ASN A 346 0.35 -31.24 -22.97
N VAL A 347 0.86 -30.20 -22.28
CA VAL A 347 0.34 -29.79 -20.94
C VAL A 347 -1.18 -29.53 -21.00
N LYS A 348 -1.68 -28.86 -22.05
CA LYS A 348 -3.13 -28.64 -22.29
C LYS A 348 -3.95 -29.94 -22.29
N ASN A 349 -3.47 -30.97 -22.98
CA ASN A 349 -4.23 -32.22 -23.14
C ASN A 349 -4.32 -33.04 -21.83
N GLN A 350 -3.46 -32.78 -20.84
CA GLN A 350 -3.42 -33.52 -19.58
C GLN A 350 -3.98 -32.73 -18.39
N SER A 351 -4.04 -31.39 -18.45
CA SER A 351 -4.65 -30.56 -17.39
C SER A 351 -6.12 -30.91 -17.16
N ASN A 352 -6.84 -31.34 -18.21
CA ASN A 352 -8.25 -31.76 -18.13
C ASN A 352 -8.47 -33.11 -17.43
N LYS A 353 -7.45 -33.94 -17.22
CA LYS A 353 -7.62 -35.32 -16.71
C LYS A 353 -7.38 -35.48 -15.21
N TYR A 354 -6.74 -34.53 -14.53
CA TYR A 354 -6.28 -34.72 -13.14
C TYR A 354 -6.46 -33.52 -12.18
N ASN A 355 -7.28 -32.50 -12.51
CA ASN A 355 -7.33 -31.25 -11.71
C ASN A 355 -5.91 -30.70 -11.43
N ALA A 356 -5.00 -30.90 -12.40
CA ALA A 356 -3.58 -30.79 -12.18
C ALA A 356 -3.17 -29.33 -12.03
N LYS A 357 -2.90 -28.93 -10.79
CA LYS A 357 -2.19 -27.69 -10.37
C LYS A 357 -0.76 -27.56 -10.94
N TYR A 358 -0.38 -28.32 -11.96
CA TYR A 358 1.00 -28.46 -12.44
C TYR A 358 1.15 -27.74 -13.80
N GLY A 359 1.63 -26.50 -13.75
CA GLY A 359 2.07 -25.73 -14.92
C GLY A 359 3.45 -26.16 -15.42
N LEU A 360 3.93 -25.52 -16.49
CA LEU A 360 5.31 -25.68 -16.96
C LEU A 360 6.28 -25.38 -15.82
N THR A 361 7.39 -26.09 -15.79
CA THR A 361 8.38 -26.02 -14.74
C THR A 361 9.74 -25.71 -15.35
N ILE A 362 10.38 -24.62 -14.92
CA ILE A 362 11.76 -24.28 -15.29
C ILE A 362 12.70 -24.82 -14.22
N ASN A 363 13.72 -25.58 -14.62
CA ASN A 363 14.87 -25.80 -13.74
C ASN A 363 15.68 -24.50 -13.65
N HIS A 364 15.74 -23.89 -12.47
CA HIS A 364 16.43 -22.61 -12.27
C HIS A 364 17.94 -22.65 -12.54
N GLU A 365 18.59 -23.82 -12.44
CA GLU A 365 20.04 -23.96 -12.65
C GLU A 365 20.39 -24.11 -14.14
N THR A 366 19.49 -24.72 -14.92
CA THR A 366 19.73 -25.05 -16.33
C THR A 366 18.87 -24.26 -17.30
N LEU A 367 17.82 -23.58 -16.80
CA LEU A 367 16.75 -22.90 -17.56
C LEU A 367 16.02 -23.83 -18.53
N GLU A 368 15.95 -25.10 -18.18
CA GLU A 368 15.26 -26.10 -18.98
C GLU A 368 13.79 -26.18 -18.57
N ILE A 369 12.90 -26.21 -19.56
CA ILE A 369 11.46 -26.33 -19.37
C ILE A 369 11.06 -27.81 -19.44
N GLY A 370 10.26 -28.23 -18.45
CA GLY A 370 9.59 -29.52 -18.42
C GLY A 370 8.19 -29.43 -17.81
N ARG A 371 7.46 -30.54 -17.86
CA ARG A 371 6.07 -30.62 -17.36
C ARG A 371 6.01 -30.94 -15.86
N THR A 372 6.96 -31.75 -15.39
CA THR A 372 7.18 -32.07 -13.96
C THR A 372 8.66 -31.98 -13.62
N LYS A 373 8.99 -31.93 -12.32
CA LYS A 373 10.39 -32.01 -11.83
C LYS A 373 11.10 -33.29 -12.31
N ALA A 374 10.37 -34.37 -12.58
CA ALA A 374 10.91 -35.65 -13.06
C ALA A 374 11.00 -35.75 -14.60
N GLU A 375 10.17 -35.01 -15.35
CA GLU A 375 10.20 -34.97 -16.81
C GLU A 375 11.13 -33.88 -17.38
N ALA A 376 11.70 -33.02 -16.52
CA ALA A 376 12.87 -32.20 -16.85
C ALA A 376 14.12 -33.02 -17.26
N ASN A 377 14.01 -34.36 -17.33
CA ASN A 377 15.01 -35.28 -17.86
C ASN A 377 15.01 -35.39 -19.41
N THR A 378 14.07 -34.76 -20.12
CA THR A 378 14.21 -34.46 -21.57
C THR A 378 14.19 -32.94 -21.74
N PRO A 379 15.27 -32.26 -21.33
CA PRO A 379 15.24 -30.83 -21.11
C PRO A 379 15.09 -30.05 -22.42
N LEU A 380 14.11 -29.14 -22.47
CA LEU A 380 14.03 -28.14 -23.54
C LEU A 380 14.68 -26.84 -23.05
N PRO A 381 15.79 -26.39 -23.66
CA PRO A 381 16.44 -25.16 -23.25
C PRO A 381 15.53 -23.96 -23.56
N LEU A 382 15.42 -23.03 -22.61
CA LEU A 382 14.96 -21.68 -22.94
C LEU A 382 16.03 -20.97 -23.76
N VAL A 383 15.69 -20.60 -24.99
CA VAL A 383 16.58 -19.92 -25.92
C VAL A 383 16.15 -18.46 -26.04
N PHE A 384 17.10 -17.53 -25.94
CA PHE A 384 16.82 -16.12 -26.20
C PHE A 384 16.46 -15.91 -27.66
N GLN A 385 15.53 -14.99 -27.93
CA GLN A 385 15.24 -14.58 -29.30
C GLN A 385 16.40 -13.78 -29.91
N ASN A 386 17.17 -13.07 -29.07
CA ASN A 386 18.42 -12.45 -29.49
C ASN A 386 19.56 -13.49 -29.49
N ASP A 387 20.05 -13.84 -30.68
CA ASP A 387 21.11 -14.83 -30.85
C ASP A 387 22.44 -14.43 -30.20
N GLU A 388 22.72 -13.13 -30.07
CA GLU A 388 23.92 -12.65 -29.37
C GLU A 388 23.87 -12.98 -27.87
N TRP A 389 22.68 -12.94 -27.26
CA TRP A 389 22.50 -13.23 -25.84
C TRP A 389 22.65 -14.72 -25.53
N ASN A 390 22.36 -15.60 -26.49
CA ASN A 390 22.64 -17.03 -26.35
C ASN A 390 24.14 -17.34 -26.29
N ASN A 391 24.98 -16.44 -26.80
CA ASN A 391 26.44 -16.58 -26.82
C ASN A 391 27.15 -15.80 -25.70
N ASP A 392 26.45 -14.89 -25.01
CA ASP A 392 26.98 -14.16 -23.86
C ASP A 392 26.50 -14.81 -22.54
N PRO A 393 27.40 -15.51 -21.79
CA PRO A 393 27.02 -16.21 -20.57
C PRO A 393 26.46 -15.28 -19.48
N LYS A 394 26.72 -13.97 -19.55
CA LYS A 394 26.25 -13.01 -18.54
C LYS A 394 24.73 -12.87 -18.51
N TYR A 395 24.05 -12.89 -19.66
CA TYR A 395 22.57 -12.86 -19.69
C TYR A 395 21.98 -14.10 -19.03
N LEU A 396 22.60 -15.26 -19.27
CA LEU A 396 22.18 -16.52 -18.68
C LEU A 396 22.37 -16.50 -17.15
N GLU A 397 23.54 -16.06 -16.67
CA GLU A 397 23.84 -15.92 -15.24
C GLU A 397 22.85 -14.98 -14.54
N VAL A 398 22.58 -13.81 -15.13
CA VAL A 398 21.67 -12.82 -14.57
C VAL A 398 20.23 -13.35 -14.52
N ILE A 399 19.77 -14.05 -15.55
CA ILE A 399 18.44 -14.68 -15.52
C ILE A 399 18.35 -15.75 -14.44
N LYS A 400 19.34 -16.64 -14.31
CA LYS A 400 19.32 -17.68 -13.26
C LYS A 400 19.23 -17.10 -11.85
N LYS A 401 19.87 -15.94 -11.63
CA LYS A 401 19.83 -15.21 -10.36
C LYS A 401 18.49 -14.51 -10.09
N THR A 402 17.73 -14.18 -11.13
CA THR A 402 16.61 -13.24 -11.01
C THR A 402 15.25 -13.81 -11.39
N ILE A 403 15.16 -14.81 -12.28
CA ILE A 403 13.89 -15.39 -12.71
C ILE A 403 13.19 -16.10 -11.55
N CYS A 404 11.90 -15.82 -11.39
CA CYS A 404 11.09 -16.34 -10.29
C CYS A 404 9.62 -16.56 -10.68
N ASN A 405 8.88 -17.27 -9.83
CA ASN A 405 7.45 -17.50 -10.03
C ASN A 405 6.65 -16.24 -9.62
N PRO A 406 5.74 -15.73 -10.48
CA PRO A 406 4.80 -14.68 -10.10
C PRO A 406 3.93 -15.11 -8.90
N GLY A 407 4.28 -14.64 -7.70
CA GLY A 407 3.45 -14.77 -6.50
C GLY A 407 3.77 -15.92 -5.55
N ARG A 408 4.92 -16.61 -5.69
CA ARG A 408 5.44 -17.53 -4.66
C ARG A 408 6.87 -17.18 -4.25
N ILE A 409 7.13 -17.22 -2.95
CA ILE A 409 8.48 -17.16 -2.38
C ILE A 409 9.18 -18.47 -2.77
N ALA A 410 10.36 -18.38 -3.41
CA ALA A 410 11.13 -19.56 -3.77
C ALA A 410 11.64 -20.22 -2.48
N THR A 411 10.99 -21.31 -2.06
CA THR A 411 11.56 -22.18 -1.04
C THR A 411 12.78 -22.85 -1.68
N GLY A 412 13.97 -22.43 -1.25
CA GLY A 412 15.26 -22.76 -1.87
C GLY A 412 15.40 -24.21 -2.34
N LYS A 413 16.03 -24.34 -3.51
CA LYS A 413 16.24 -25.58 -4.28
C LYS A 413 14.94 -26.19 -4.80
N GLY A 414 14.43 -25.61 -5.88
CA GLY A 414 13.24 -26.12 -6.52
C GLY A 414 13.00 -25.40 -7.83
N SER A 415 12.62 -26.17 -8.83
CA SER A 415 12.18 -25.69 -10.11
C SER A 415 11.06 -24.64 -10.01
N ILE A 416 11.06 -23.64 -10.90
CA ILE A 416 10.11 -22.54 -10.95
C ILE A 416 8.88 -23.01 -11.73
N VAL A 417 7.74 -23.11 -11.05
CA VAL A 417 6.45 -23.36 -11.73
C VAL A 417 6.02 -22.08 -12.42
N LEU A 418 5.86 -22.10 -13.73
CA LEU A 418 5.33 -21.01 -14.54
C LEU A 418 3.80 -21.05 -14.54
N LYS A 419 3.21 -19.86 -14.55
CA LYS A 419 1.77 -19.73 -14.77
C LYS A 419 1.50 -19.72 -16.27
N VAL A 420 0.60 -20.58 -16.71
CA VAL A 420 0.21 -20.74 -18.11
C VAL A 420 -1.28 -20.50 -18.21
N MET A 421 -1.71 -19.61 -19.10
CA MET A 421 -3.12 -19.20 -19.26
C MET A 421 -3.54 -19.30 -20.72
N GLU A 422 -4.77 -19.76 -20.96
CA GLU A 422 -5.37 -19.72 -22.29
C GLU A 422 -6.03 -18.36 -22.53
N THR A 423 -5.83 -17.80 -23.71
CA THR A 423 -6.44 -16.54 -24.17
C THR A 423 -7.03 -16.73 -25.56
N ALA A 424 -7.84 -15.77 -26.02
CA ALA A 424 -8.42 -15.82 -27.37
C ALA A 424 -7.38 -15.84 -28.50
N GLY A 425 -6.14 -15.38 -28.23
CA GLY A 425 -5.03 -15.34 -29.20
C GLY A 425 -3.96 -16.41 -28.99
N GLY A 426 -4.25 -17.46 -28.22
CA GLY A 426 -3.32 -18.54 -27.90
C GLY A 426 -2.96 -18.60 -26.41
N TRP A 427 -1.83 -19.21 -26.08
CA TRP A 427 -1.38 -19.40 -24.70
C TRP A 427 -0.50 -18.26 -24.23
N VAL A 428 -0.62 -17.90 -22.96
CA VAL A 428 0.25 -16.93 -22.29
C VAL A 428 1.05 -17.63 -21.20
N ILE A 429 2.38 -17.54 -21.27
CA ILE A 429 3.28 -18.00 -20.22
C ILE A 429 3.76 -16.78 -19.42
N GLU A 430 3.46 -16.75 -18.13
CA GLU A 430 3.88 -15.70 -17.21
C GLU A 430 5.13 -16.07 -16.42
N PHE A 431 6.10 -15.15 -16.39
CA PHE A 431 7.30 -15.19 -15.55
C PHE A 431 7.56 -13.82 -14.92
N SER A 432 8.38 -13.79 -13.87
CA SER A 432 8.77 -12.58 -13.15
C SER A 432 10.27 -12.54 -12.91
N PHE A 433 10.83 -11.35 -12.70
CA PHE A 433 12.22 -11.16 -12.30
C PHE A 433 12.34 -10.40 -10.97
N ALA A 434 13.20 -10.90 -10.09
CA ALA A 434 13.64 -10.25 -8.86
C ALA A 434 14.68 -9.16 -9.12
N ASP A 435 14.93 -8.30 -8.13
CA ASP A 435 16.09 -7.39 -8.13
C ASP A 435 17.38 -8.15 -7.72
N LEU A 436 18.52 -7.74 -8.27
CA LEU A 436 19.82 -8.33 -7.94
C LEU A 436 20.12 -8.17 -6.44
N GLY A 437 20.65 -9.24 -5.83
CA GLY A 437 20.97 -9.26 -4.40
C GLY A 437 19.78 -9.53 -3.47
N SER A 438 18.57 -9.71 -4.01
CA SER A 438 17.42 -10.14 -3.21
C SER A 438 17.62 -11.58 -2.74
N GLU A 439 17.59 -11.83 -1.43
CA GLU A 439 17.56 -13.20 -0.91
C GLU A 439 16.27 -13.90 -1.38
N TYR A 440 16.37 -15.19 -1.76
CA TYR A 440 15.26 -16.01 -2.29
C TYR A 440 13.99 -16.05 -1.40
N LYS A 441 14.05 -15.50 -0.18
CA LYS A 441 12.96 -15.45 0.79
C LYS A 441 12.15 -14.14 0.78
N THR A 442 12.63 -13.09 0.12
CA THR A 442 12.03 -11.75 0.11
C THR A 442 12.00 -11.19 -1.31
N PHE A 443 11.17 -11.78 -2.17
CA PHE A 443 10.93 -11.23 -3.49
C PHE A 443 9.91 -10.08 -3.44
N SER A 444 10.35 -8.88 -3.79
CA SER A 444 9.46 -7.88 -4.37
C SER A 444 9.36 -8.20 -5.87
N VAL A 445 8.25 -8.78 -6.30
CA VAL A 445 7.98 -8.98 -7.74
C VAL A 445 7.61 -7.62 -8.30
N LYS A 446 8.56 -6.97 -8.97
CA LYS A 446 8.36 -5.61 -9.50
C LYS A 446 7.59 -5.62 -10.81
N ASP A 447 7.78 -6.64 -11.64
CA ASP A 447 7.14 -6.77 -12.95
C ASP A 447 6.84 -8.26 -13.28
N SER A 448 5.66 -8.52 -13.86
CA SER A 448 5.30 -9.80 -14.48
C SER A 448 5.26 -9.65 -15.99
N TYR A 449 5.82 -10.62 -16.71
CA TYR A 449 5.94 -10.62 -18.16
C TYR A 449 5.24 -11.82 -18.75
N SER A 450 4.74 -11.69 -19.97
CA SER A 450 3.91 -12.68 -20.64
C SER A 450 4.46 -12.95 -22.04
N ILE A 451 4.58 -14.23 -22.40
CA ILE A 451 4.79 -14.62 -23.80
C ILE A 451 3.53 -15.22 -24.37
N THR A 452 3.02 -14.60 -25.44
CA THR A 452 1.93 -15.15 -26.24
C THR A 452 2.47 -16.17 -27.23
N VAL A 453 1.89 -17.36 -27.18
CA VAL A 453 2.18 -18.51 -28.02
C VAL A 453 0.93 -18.78 -28.84
N ALA A 454 0.93 -18.32 -30.10
CA ALA A 454 -0.20 -18.44 -31.03
C ALA A 454 -0.29 -19.84 -31.64
#